data_AF-A0A9E2IAH4-F1
#
_entry.id   AF-A0A9E2IAH4-F1
#
_cell.length_a   1.000
_cell.length_b   1.000
_cell.length_c   1.000
_cell.angle_alpha   90.00
_cell.angle_beta   90.00
_cell.angle_gamma   90.00
#
_symmetry.space_group_name_H-M   'P 1'
#
loop_
_entity.id
_entity.type
_entity.pdbx_description
1 polymer ?
#
loop_
_entity_poly.entity_id
_entity_poly.type
_entity_poly.pdbx_seq_one_letter_code
_entity_poly.pdbx_strand_id
1 'polypeptide(L)' 'MQKTYPIIGVKELRENLNFYIQQINEGHSFTIVKRSKPVFHITPIQEDEAWEQVADFTQIQTGGVNIQDILSRLS' A
#
# COMPACT_ATOMS: atom_id res chain seq x y z
N MET A 1 6.82 11.32 -8.44
CA MET A 1 8.13 10.63 -8.35
C MET A 1 7.90 9.30 -7.67
N GLN A 2 8.42 8.19 -8.21
CA GLN A 2 8.28 6.88 -7.56
C GLN A 2 9.10 6.90 -6.25
N LYS A 3 8.48 6.56 -5.11
CA LYS A 3 9.20 6.45 -3.83
C LYS A 3 10.14 5.25 -3.92
N THR A 4 11.44 5.47 -3.78
CA THR A 4 12.46 4.41 -3.75
C THR A 4 12.74 4.04 -2.29
N TYR A 5 12.46 2.78 -1.93
CA TYR A 5 12.70 2.27 -0.58
C TYR A 5 13.97 1.42 -0.53
N PRO A 6 14.74 1.45 0.57
CA PRO A 6 15.87 0.54 0.78
C PRO A 6 15.44 -0.94 0.61
N ILE A 7 16.29 -1.72 -0.05
CA ILE A 7 16.03 -3.13 -0.35
C ILE A 7 16.74 -4.01 0.66
N ILE A 8 16.00 -4.91 1.31
CA ILE A 8 16.58 -5.87 2.27
C ILE A 8 16.15 -7.30 1.94
N GLY A 9 17.02 -8.26 2.23
CA GLY A 9 16.74 -9.67 2.01
C GLY A 9 15.86 -10.28 3.09
N VAL A 10 15.04 -11.28 2.74
CA VAL A 10 14.23 -12.02 3.74
C VAL A 10 15.09 -12.63 4.87
N LYS A 11 16.30 -13.10 4.54
CA LYS A 11 17.21 -13.67 5.54
C LYS A 11 17.67 -12.60 6.55
N GLU A 12 18.08 -11.44 6.04
CA GLU A 12 18.57 -10.32 6.83
C GLU A 12 17.47 -9.74 7.74
N LEU A 13 16.24 -9.58 7.22
CA LEU A 13 15.08 -9.18 8.00
C LEU A 13 14.83 -10.15 9.17
N ARG A 14 14.90 -11.47 8.92
CA ARG A 14 14.69 -12.48 9.95
C ARG A 14 15.78 -12.48 11.02
N GLU A 15 17.03 -12.27 10.62
CA GLU A 15 18.19 -12.26 11.54
C GLU A 15 18.24 -10.99 12.38
N ASN A 16 17.67 -9.88 11.91
CA ASN A 16 17.71 -8.56 12.57
C ASN A 16 16.31 -7.97 12.82
N LEU A 17 15.33 -8.83 13.13
CA LEU A 17 13.92 -8.43 13.19
C LEU A 17 13.68 -7.23 14.14
N ASN A 18 14.26 -7.27 15.34
CA ASN A 18 14.08 -6.20 16.33
C ASN A 18 14.62 -4.85 15.85
N PHE A 19 15.77 -4.85 15.16
CA PHE A 19 16.35 -3.65 14.58
C PHE A 19 15.39 -3.05 13.54
N TYR A 20 14.89 -3.86 12.61
CA TYR A 20 13.96 -3.35 11.61
C TYR A 20 12.61 -2.93 12.19
N ILE A 21 12.08 -3.62 13.21
CA ILE A 21 10.88 -3.16 13.93
C ILE A 21 11.10 -1.75 14.48
N GLN A 22 12.23 -1.49 15.12
CA GLN A 22 12.55 -0.15 15.62
C GLN A 22 12.60 0.87 14.48
N GLN A 23 13.31 0.57 13.39
CA GLN A 23 13.39 1.47 12.24
C GLN A 23 12.02 1.76 11.61
N ILE A 24 11.16 0.75 11.52
CA ILE A 24 9.80 0.90 11.01
C ILE A 24 8.97 1.79 11.95
N ASN A 25 9.08 1.61 13.26
CA ASN A 25 8.40 2.48 14.23
C ASN A 25 8.90 3.93 14.18
N GLU A 26 10.16 4.15 13.77
CA GLU A 26 10.74 5.48 13.56
C GLU A 26 10.29 6.15 12.23
N GLY A 27 9.48 5.46 11.42
CA GLY A 27 8.94 6.00 10.18
C GLY A 27 9.59 5.45 8.90
N HIS A 28 10.57 4.55 9.02
CA HIS A 28 11.26 4.00 7.86
C HIS A 28 10.44 2.91 7.17
N SER A 29 10.64 2.76 5.86
CA SER A 29 9.93 1.80 5.03
C SER A 29 10.91 1.02 4.16
N PHE A 30 10.65 -0.26 3.94
CA PHE A 30 11.61 -1.19 3.31
C PHE A 30 10.95 -2.06 2.25
N THR A 31 11.66 -2.34 1.16
CA THR A 31 11.26 -3.35 0.17
C THR A 31 11.97 -4.65 0.48
N ILE A 32 11.19 -5.71 0.69
CA ILE A 32 11.74 -7.02 1.04
C ILE A 32 11.83 -7.87 -0.20
N VAL A 33 13.01 -8.47 -0.43
CA VAL A 33 13.28 -9.30 -1.60
C VAL A 33 13.64 -10.75 -1.23
N LYS A 34 13.21 -11.69 -2.06
CA LYS A 34 13.60 -13.11 -2.01
C LYS A 34 14.08 -13.52 -3.40
N ARG A 35 15.31 -14.03 -3.50
CA ARG A 35 15.93 -14.40 -4.80
C ARG A 35 15.84 -13.27 -5.83
N SER A 36 16.20 -12.05 -5.40
CA SER A 36 16.18 -10.83 -6.21
C SER A 36 14.80 -10.40 -6.74
N LYS A 37 13.72 -10.94 -6.19
CA LYS A 37 12.35 -10.54 -6.52
C LYS A 37 11.70 -9.88 -5.30
N PRO A 38 11.07 -8.70 -5.44
CA PRO A 38 10.25 -8.11 -4.38
C PRO A 38 9.15 -9.06 -3.94
N VAL A 39 8.93 -9.18 -2.63
CA VAL A 39 7.91 -10.07 -2.04
C VAL A 39 6.91 -9.33 -1.16
N PHE A 40 7.36 -8.35 -0.39
CA PHE A 40 6.48 -7.49 0.42
C PHE A 40 7.15 -6.14 0.67
N HIS A 41 6.31 -5.15 0.97
CA HIS A 41 6.73 -3.84 1.46
C HIS A 41 6.34 -3.74 2.93
N ILE A 42 7.23 -3.22 3.78
CA ILE A 42 6.92 -2.96 5.19
C ILE A 42 6.99 -1.46 5.41
N THR A 43 5.93 -0.91 5.95
CA THR A 43 5.77 0.50 6.30
C THR A 43 5.40 0.63 7.77
N PRO A 44 5.65 1.81 8.37
CA PRO A 44 5.08 2.13 9.67
C PRO A 44 3.56 2.03 9.59
N ILE A 45 2.94 1.54 10.66
CA ILE A 45 1.49 1.63 10.84
C ILE A 45 1.17 3.11 11.03
N GLN A 46 0.27 3.65 10.22
CA GLN A 46 -0.26 4.99 10.46
C GLN A 46 -1.38 4.86 11.50
N GLU A 47 -1.37 5.66 12.57
CA GLU A 47 -2.43 5.63 13.60
C GLU A 47 -3.82 5.90 12.98
N ASP A 48 -3.84 6.60 11.84
CA ASP A 48 -4.99 6.84 10.98
C ASP A 48 -5.14 5.79 9.85
N GLU A 49 -4.78 4.52 10.06
CA GLU A 49 -5.17 3.39 9.19
C GLU A 49 -6.70 3.12 9.22
N ALA A 50 -7.51 4.18 9.28
CA ALA A 50 -8.78 4.20 8.60
C ALA A 50 -8.49 3.99 7.12
N TRP A 51 -9.22 3.07 6.49
CA TRP A 51 -9.24 2.94 5.04
C TRP A 51 -9.33 4.33 4.39
N GLU A 52 -8.24 4.82 3.80
CA GLU A 52 -8.27 6.08 3.05
C GLU A 52 -9.18 5.84 1.84
N GLN A 53 -10.20 6.68 1.67
CA GLN A 53 -11.08 6.60 0.53
C GLN A 53 -10.29 6.93 -0.75
N VAL A 54 -9.74 5.89 -1.39
CA VAL A 54 -8.87 6.01 -2.58
C VAL A 54 -9.59 6.69 -3.74
N ALA A 55 -10.92 6.60 -3.77
CA ALA A 55 -11.77 7.42 -4.63
C ALA A 55 -13.19 7.51 -4.07
N ASP A 56 -13.72 8.73 -4.00
CA ASP A 56 -15.15 8.97 -3.89
C ASP A 56 -15.75 9.19 -5.27
N PHE A 57 -16.28 8.13 -5.87
CA PHE A 57 -16.87 8.23 -7.21
C PHE A 57 -18.14 9.11 -7.24
N THR A 58 -18.72 9.47 -6.08
CA THR A 58 -19.82 10.43 -5.99
C THR A 58 -19.36 11.88 -6.18
N GLN A 59 -18.08 12.18 -5.96
CA GLN A 59 -17.49 13.51 -6.22
C GLN A 59 -17.21 13.74 -7.71
N ILE A 60 -17.10 12.66 -8.50
CA ILE A 60 -16.88 12.76 -9.95
C ILE A 60 -18.18 13.13 -10.68
N GLN A 61 -19.33 12.65 -10.19
CA GLN A 61 -20.66 13.03 -10.67
C GLN A 61 -21.66 13.11 -9.50
N THR A 62 -21.85 14.33 -8.98
CA THR A 62 -22.72 14.62 -7.83
C THR A 62 -24.22 14.44 -8.11
N GLY A 63 -24.62 14.25 -9.37
CA GLY A 63 -26.01 14.03 -9.79
C GLY A 63 -26.48 12.57 -9.79
N GLY A 64 -25.60 11.62 -9.44
CA GLY A 64 -25.85 10.19 -9.63
C GLY A 64 -25.78 9.76 -11.09
N VAL A 65 -25.78 8.45 -11.33
CA VAL A 65 -25.75 7.87 -12.68
C VAL A 65 -27.09 7.18 -12.95
N ASN A 66 -27.65 7.40 -14.14
CA ASN A 66 -28.88 6.73 -14.54
C ASN A 66 -28.65 5.20 -14.63
N ILE A 67 -29.49 4.41 -13.98
CA ILE A 67 -29.28 2.96 -13.86
C ILE A 67 -29.35 2.25 -15.22
N GLN A 68 -30.12 2.77 -16.18
CA GLN A 68 -30.23 2.19 -17.51
C GLN A 68 -28.91 2.27 -18.28
N ASP A 69 -28.16 3.36 -18.12
CA ASP A 69 -26.84 3.53 -18.75
C ASP A 69 -25.83 2.49 -18.23
N ILE A 70 -25.88 2.17 -16.93
CA ILE A 70 -25.02 1.15 -16.31
C ILE A 70 -25.40 -0.24 -16.81
N LEU A 71 -26.69 -0.57 -16.78
CA LEU A 71 -27.19 -1.88 -17.19
C LEU A 71 -26.84 -2.20 -18.66
N SER A 72 -26.83 -1.18 -19.53
CA SER A 72 -26.44 -1.33 -20.95
C SER A 72 -24.97 -1.74 -21.18
N ARG A 73 -24.10 -1.61 -20.16
CA ARG A 73 -22.68 -1.99 -20.23
C ARG A 73 -22.37 -3.37 -19.63
N LEU A 74 -23.35 -4.01 -19.00
CA LEU A 74 -23.23 -5.34 -18.40
C LEU A 74 -23.74 -6.46 -19.32
N SER A 75 -24.14 -6.10 -20.55
CA SER A 75 -24.56 -7.02 -21.62
C SER A 75 -23.43 -7.33 -22.58
#